data_AF-A0A4R9VTJ5-F1
#
_entry.id   AF-A0A4R9VTJ5-F1
#
_cell.length_a   1.000
_cell.length_b   1.000
_cell.length_c   1.000
_cell.angle_alpha   90.00
_cell.angle_beta   90.00
_cell.angle_gamma   90.00
#
_symmetry.space_group_name_H-M   'P 1'
#
loop_
_entity.id
_entity.type
_entity.pdbx_description
1 polymer ?
#
loop_
_entity_poly.entity_id
_entity_poly.type
_entity_poly.pdbx_seq_one_letter_code
_entity_poly.pdbx_strand_id
1 'polypeptide(L)'
;DFLEESGLRYDERLIIGEDYILLASALARGGKCVVEPTTGYVYHIRTGSISRVLELHHVQAMLGADAAFASTYSNSIEGKAQAAFLRRGRSLRRAASFLSLVQHIKARSPLKAIWTALSDPAAVRHMSMPIAVRLRRVAA
;
A
#
# COMPACT_ATOMS: atom_id res chain seq x y z
N ASP A 1 21.21 -3.81 -22.35
CA ASP A 1 20.57 -4.02 -21.02
C ASP A 1 19.07 -3.79 -21.12
N PHE A 2 18.26 -4.81 -20.78
CA PHE A 2 16.79 -4.83 -21.00
C PHE A 2 16.06 -3.58 -20.50
N LEU A 3 16.45 -3.03 -19.34
CA LEU A 3 15.83 -1.84 -18.76
C LEU A 3 16.10 -0.59 -19.62
N GLU A 4 17.33 -0.44 -20.12
CA GLU A 4 17.75 0.66 -20.99
C GLU A 4 17.03 0.59 -22.34
N GLU A 5 17.05 -0.59 -22.97
CA GLU A 5 16.40 -0.84 -24.26
C GLU A 5 14.87 -0.67 -24.18
N SER A 6 14.28 -0.96 -23.02
CA SER A 6 12.86 -0.78 -22.75
C SER A 6 12.49 0.64 -22.30
N GLY A 7 13.47 1.52 -22.09
CA GLY A 7 13.25 2.87 -21.56
C GLY A 7 12.62 2.89 -20.16
N LEU A 8 12.86 1.85 -19.35
CA LEU A 8 12.29 1.72 -18.02
C LEU A 8 13.12 2.48 -16.99
N ARG A 9 12.45 3.33 -16.21
CA ARG A 9 13.02 4.16 -15.15
C ARG A 9 12.06 4.25 -13.98
N TYR A 10 12.60 4.58 -12.81
CA TYR A 10 11.77 4.98 -11.68
C TYR A 10 11.04 6.28 -11.98
N ASP A 11 9.78 6.37 -11.60
CA ASP A 11 9.08 7.66 -11.50
C ASP A 11 9.52 8.32 -10.19
N GLU A 12 10.37 9.33 -10.29
CA GLU A 12 10.92 10.05 -9.12
C GLU A 12 9.85 10.76 -8.29
N ARG A 13 8.62 10.90 -8.80
CA ARG A 13 7.49 11.46 -8.06
C ARG A 13 6.81 10.41 -7.16
N LEU A 14 7.06 9.13 -7.39
CA LEU A 14 6.54 8.03 -6.58
C LEU A 14 7.58 7.61 -5.54
N ILE A 15 7.45 8.12 -4.32
CA ILE A 15 8.41 7.90 -3.24
C ILE A 15 8.30 6.50 -2.61
N ILE A 16 7.14 5.87 -2.71
CA ILE A 16 6.88 4.52 -2.19
C ILE A 16 6.10 3.73 -3.24
N GLY A 17 6.63 2.56 -3.61
CA GLY A 17 6.00 1.62 -4.54
C GLY A 17 6.45 1.79 -5.99
N GLU A 18 7.52 2.56 -6.20
CA GLU A 18 8.25 2.73 -7.46
C GLU A 18 8.86 1.42 -7.97
N ASP A 19 9.35 0.59 -7.05
CA ASP A 19 9.87 -0.75 -7.31
C ASP A 19 8.82 -1.66 -7.96
N TYR A 20 7.59 -1.64 -7.43
CA TYR A 20 6.47 -2.37 -7.99
C TYR A 20 6.16 -1.92 -9.42
N ILE A 21 6.09 -0.61 -9.68
CA ILE A 21 5.78 -0.08 -11.01
C ILE A 21 6.88 -0.42 -12.02
N LEU A 22 8.14 -0.31 -11.61
CA LEU A 22 9.27 -0.69 -12.46
C LEU A 22 9.21 -2.18 -12.83
N LEU A 23 9.04 -3.05 -11.84
CA LEU A 23 8.98 -4.49 -12.05
C LEU A 23 7.75 -4.91 -12.87
N ALA A 24 6.58 -4.33 -12.58
CA ALA A 24 5.36 -4.60 -13.33
C ALA A 24 5.50 -4.16 -14.80
N SER A 25 6.15 -3.02 -15.05
CA SER A 25 6.43 -2.52 -16.40
C SER A 25 7.43 -3.41 -17.14
N ALA A 26 8.46 -3.91 -16.46
CA ALA A 26 9.39 -4.89 -17.01
C ALA A 26 8.67 -6.17 -17.44
N LEU A 27 7.79 -6.70 -16.58
CA LEU A 27 6.96 -7.87 -16.89
C LEU A 27 6.02 -7.61 -18.08
N ALA A 28 5.36 -6.45 -18.11
CA ALA A 28 4.46 -6.07 -19.20
C ALA A 28 5.16 -5.94 -20.56
N ARG A 29 6.48 -5.68 -20.57
CA ARG A 29 7.34 -5.64 -21.76
C ARG A 29 7.94 -7.00 -22.14
N GLY A 30 7.46 -8.09 -21.54
CA GLY A 30 7.96 -9.44 -21.83
C GLY A 30 9.19 -9.84 -21.02
N GLY A 31 9.57 -9.05 -20.00
CA GLY A 31 10.58 -9.43 -19.04
C GLY A 31 10.18 -10.70 -18.27
N LYS A 32 11.16 -11.51 -17.90
CA LYS A 32 10.96 -12.73 -17.10
C LYS A 32 11.30 -12.43 -15.64
N CYS A 33 10.38 -12.76 -14.73
CA CYS A 33 10.65 -12.75 -13.31
C CYS A 33 10.98 -14.17 -12.86
N VAL A 34 12.19 -14.37 -12.33
CA VAL A 34 12.64 -15.63 -11.74
C VAL A 34 12.77 -15.40 -10.24
N VAL A 35 12.28 -16.36 -9.46
CA VAL A 35 12.38 -16.33 -8.00
C VAL A 35 13.59 -17.16 -7.59
N GLU A 36 14.56 -16.53 -6.94
CA GLU A 36 15.70 -17.21 -6.33
C GLU A 36 15.25 -17.87 -5.02
N PRO A 37 15.30 -19.22 -4.89
CA PRO A 37 14.85 -19.91 -3.69
C PRO A 37 15.79 -19.71 -2.49
N THR A 38 17.04 -19.29 -2.71
CA THR A 38 18.00 -19.04 -1.64
C THR A 38 17.91 -17.62 -1.10
N THR A 39 18.31 -17.45 0.16
CA THR A 39 18.39 -16.12 0.77
C THR A 39 19.66 -15.42 0.28
N GLY A 40 19.50 -14.46 -0.63
CA GLY A 40 20.61 -13.67 -1.19
C GLY A 40 20.62 -12.20 -0.75
N TYR A 41 19.59 -11.75 -0.03
CA TYR A 41 19.39 -10.34 0.27
C TYR A 41 19.07 -10.10 1.75
N VAL A 42 19.85 -9.21 2.38
CA VAL A 42 19.63 -8.75 3.76
C VAL A 42 18.99 -7.38 3.72
N TYR A 43 17.70 -7.31 4.05
CA TYR A 43 16.99 -6.04 4.12
C TYR A 43 17.36 -5.28 5.40
N HIS A 44 17.93 -4.09 5.23
CA HIS A 44 18.29 -3.22 6.35
C HIS A 44 17.16 -2.22 6.65
N ILE A 45 16.50 -2.39 7.79
CA ILE A 45 15.54 -1.40 8.31
C ILE A 45 16.31 -0.41 9.18
N ARG A 46 16.21 0.88 8.88
CA ARG A 46 16.84 1.95 9.66
C ARG A 46 15.79 2.84 10.30
N THR A 47 16.16 3.48 11.41
CA THR A 47 15.35 4.54 12.00
C THR A 47 15.19 5.65 10.96
N GLY A 48 13.95 5.98 10.60
CA GLY A 48 13.65 6.97 9.57
C GLY A 48 13.44 6.40 8.16
N SER A 49 13.42 5.07 7.96
CA SER A 49 13.01 4.49 6.67
C SER A 49 11.64 5.04 6.25
N ILE A 50 11.59 5.64 5.06
CA ILE A 50 10.39 6.29 4.50
C ILE A 50 9.22 5.32 4.33
N SER A 51 9.51 4.05 4.04
CA SER A 51 8.52 2.98 3.90
C SER A 51 7.92 2.50 5.23
N ARG A 52 8.45 2.95 6.38
CA ARG A 52 7.98 2.53 7.71
C ARG A 52 6.60 3.06 8.06
N VAL A 53 6.26 4.25 7.55
CA VAL A 53 4.96 4.88 7.79
C VAL A 53 4.29 5.14 6.45
N LEU A 54 3.17 4.46 6.24
CA LEU A 54 2.35 4.66 5.06
C LEU A 54 1.29 5.73 5.34
N GLU A 55 1.42 6.87 4.68
CA GLU A 55 0.46 7.97 4.77
C GLU A 55 -0.55 7.92 3.62
N LEU A 56 -1.67 8.64 3.79
CA LEU A 56 -2.74 8.68 2.80
C LEU A 56 -2.23 9.13 1.42
N HIS A 57 -1.39 10.17 1.40
CA HIS A 57 -0.85 10.72 0.16
C HIS A 57 0.08 9.72 -0.56
N HIS A 58 0.83 8.88 0.17
CA HIS A 58 1.61 7.78 -0.42
C HIS A 58 0.70 6.78 -1.15
N VAL A 59 -0.39 6.36 -0.52
CA VAL A 59 -1.33 5.39 -1.12
C VAL A 59 -2.06 6.00 -2.33
N GLN A 60 -2.41 7.28 -2.26
CA GLN A 60 -3.00 8.01 -3.38
C GLN A 60 -2.03 8.11 -4.57
N ALA A 61 -0.74 8.38 -4.31
CA ALA A 61 0.28 8.38 -5.34
C ALA A 61 0.43 7.00 -6.00
N MET A 62 0.44 5.91 -5.21
CA MET A 62 0.47 4.55 -5.76
C MET A 62 -0.77 4.20 -6.58
N LEU A 63 -1.96 4.69 -6.20
CA LEU A 63 -3.19 4.50 -7.00
C LEU A 63 -3.10 5.26 -8.33
N GLY A 64 -2.53 6.47 -8.32
CA GLY A 64 -2.27 7.24 -9.54
C GLY A 64 -1.27 6.53 -10.46
N ALA A 65 -0.21 5.97 -9.88
CA ALA A 65 0.78 5.20 -10.63
C ALA A 65 0.19 3.90 -11.22
N ASP A 66 -0.65 3.18 -10.46
CA ASP A 66 -1.39 2.02 -10.98
C ASP A 66 -2.28 2.40 -12.16
N ALA A 67 -2.97 3.55 -12.10
CA ALA A 67 -3.81 4.02 -13.19
C ALA A 67 -2.99 4.35 -14.45
N ALA A 68 -1.84 5.03 -14.29
CA ALA A 68 -0.92 5.30 -15.39
C ALA A 68 -0.34 4.01 -16.00
N PHE A 69 0.03 3.04 -15.17
CA PHE A 69 0.48 1.72 -15.59
C PHE A 69 -0.61 0.99 -16.40
N ALA A 70 -1.85 0.93 -15.90
CA ALA A 70 -2.96 0.28 -16.59
C ALA A 70 -3.28 0.95 -17.93
N SER A 71 -3.18 2.28 -18.02
CA SER A 71 -3.36 3.01 -19.27
C SER A 71 -2.26 2.70 -20.28
N THR A 72 -1.02 2.49 -19.82
CA THR A 72 0.13 2.24 -20.70
C THR A 72 0.15 0.81 -21.21
N TYR A 73 -0.26 -0.16 -20.37
CA TYR A 73 -0.11 -1.59 -20.63
C TYR A 73 -1.45 -2.34 -20.67
N SER A 74 -2.53 -1.67 -21.08
CA SER A 74 -3.90 -2.24 -21.07
C SER A 74 -4.01 -3.57 -21.82
N ASN A 75 -3.22 -3.74 -22.89
CA ASN A 75 -3.25 -4.93 -23.75
C ASN A 75 -2.23 -6.00 -23.31
N SER A 76 -1.44 -5.75 -22.27
CA SER A 76 -0.36 -6.66 -21.82
C SER A 76 -0.72 -7.38 -20.51
N ILE A 77 -1.82 -7.01 -19.86
CA ILE A 77 -2.20 -7.50 -18.53
C ILE A 77 -3.41 -8.43 -18.65
N GLU A 78 -3.15 -9.74 -18.68
CA GLU A 78 -4.19 -10.75 -18.88
C GLU A 78 -4.19 -11.83 -17.79
N GLY A 79 -5.30 -12.56 -17.70
CA GLY A 79 -5.45 -13.74 -16.84
C GLY A 79 -5.04 -13.50 -15.38
N LYS A 80 -4.07 -14.28 -14.90
CA LYS A 80 -3.59 -14.20 -13.51
C LYS A 80 -2.94 -12.86 -13.17
N ALA A 81 -2.29 -12.21 -14.14
CA ALA A 81 -1.66 -10.89 -13.93
C ALA A 81 -2.74 -9.83 -13.70
N GLN A 82 -3.82 -9.85 -14.49
CA GLN A 82 -4.96 -8.95 -14.31
C GLN A 82 -5.64 -9.17 -12.96
N ALA A 83 -5.85 -10.42 -12.55
CA ALA A 83 -6.43 -10.72 -11.24
C ALA A 83 -5.54 -10.21 -10.08
N ALA A 84 -4.22 -10.33 -10.20
CA ALA A 84 -3.27 -9.81 -9.22
C ALA A 84 -3.28 -8.28 -9.16
N PHE A 85 -3.30 -7.60 -10.32
CA PHE A 85 -3.38 -6.16 -10.43
C PHE A 85 -4.68 -5.61 -9.79
N LEU A 86 -5.83 -6.21 -10.11
CA LEU A 86 -7.12 -5.84 -9.51
C LEU A 86 -7.14 -6.08 -7.99
N ARG A 87 -6.52 -7.16 -7.51
CA ARG A 87 -6.39 -7.43 -6.06
C ARG A 87 -5.56 -6.35 -5.37
N ARG A 88 -4.45 -5.94 -5.97
CA ARG A 88 -3.62 -4.84 -5.47
C ARG A 88 -4.41 -3.53 -5.39
N GLY A 89 -5.11 -3.16 -6.46
CA GLY A 89 -5.92 -1.94 -6.50
C GLY A 89 -7.06 -1.94 -5.45
N ARG A 90 -7.63 -3.10 -5.12
CA ARG A 90 -8.58 -3.23 -3.99
C ARG A 90 -7.88 -3.02 -2.64
N SER A 91 -6.69 -3.59 -2.45
CA SER A 91 -5.90 -3.44 -1.22
C SER A 91 -5.55 -1.98 -0.96
N LEU A 92 -5.04 -1.27 -1.97
CA LEU A 92 -4.69 0.15 -1.84
C LEU A 92 -5.90 1.02 -1.53
N ARG A 93 -7.04 0.80 -2.19
CA ARG A 93 -8.27 1.56 -1.88
C ARG A 93 -8.70 1.35 -0.43
N ARG A 94 -8.65 0.11 0.08
CA ARG A 94 -8.93 -0.17 1.50
C ARG A 94 -7.95 0.54 2.43
N ALA A 95 -6.65 0.53 2.10
CA ALA A 95 -5.64 1.23 2.87
C ALA A 95 -5.89 2.75 2.89
N ALA A 96 -6.22 3.36 1.74
CA ALA A 96 -6.57 4.77 1.66
C ALA A 96 -7.79 5.11 2.54
N SER A 97 -8.86 4.32 2.46
CA SER A 97 -10.05 4.49 3.29
C SER A 97 -9.73 4.39 4.79
N PHE A 98 -8.92 3.40 5.19
CA PHE A 98 -8.48 3.25 6.58
C PHE A 98 -7.64 4.45 7.06
N LEU A 99 -6.66 4.89 6.27
CA LEU A 99 -5.80 6.01 6.62
C LEU A 99 -6.59 7.32 6.73
N SER A 100 -7.55 7.53 5.82
CA SER A 100 -8.48 8.67 5.88
C SER A 100 -9.31 8.66 7.17
N LEU A 101 -9.89 7.50 7.54
CA LEU A 101 -10.62 7.33 8.79
C LEU A 101 -9.75 7.65 10.02
N VAL A 102 -8.51 7.13 10.05
CA VAL A 102 -7.56 7.41 11.13
C VAL A 102 -7.21 8.90 11.21
N GLN A 103 -7.03 9.57 10.08
CA GLN A 103 -6.80 11.02 10.04
C GLN A 103 -7.99 11.79 10.61
N HIS A 104 -9.22 11.44 10.23
CA HIS A 104 -10.43 12.06 10.77
C HIS A 104 -10.59 11.88 12.28
N ILE A 105 -10.22 10.70 12.81
CA ILE A 105 -10.24 10.43 14.26
C ILE A 105 -9.17 11.26 14.97
N LYS A 106 -7.95 11.33 14.43
CA LYS A 106 -6.83 12.11 15.01
C LYS A 106 -7.10 13.62 15.01
N ALA A 107 -7.92 14.12 14.09
CA ALA A 107 -8.32 15.52 14.01
C ALA A 107 -9.33 15.99 15.09
N ARG A 108 -9.67 15.16 16.10
CA ARG A 108 -10.54 15.49 17.25
C ARG A 108 -11.95 16.00 16.89
N SER A 109 -12.76 15.18 16.21
CA SER A 109 -14.23 15.34 16.18
C SER A 109 -14.93 14.15 16.88
N PRO A 110 -15.09 14.19 18.22
CA PRO A 110 -15.55 13.03 19.01
C PRO A 110 -16.98 12.58 18.70
N LEU A 111 -17.81 13.42 18.08
CA LEU A 111 -19.20 13.11 17.74
C LEU A 111 -19.35 12.05 16.63
N LYS A 112 -18.41 11.98 15.67
CA LYS A 112 -18.47 10.98 14.58
C LYS A 112 -18.06 9.59 15.04
N ALA A 113 -17.16 9.48 16.02
CA ALA A 113 -16.72 8.20 16.56
C ALA A 113 -17.85 7.45 17.30
N ILE A 114 -18.72 8.18 18.00
CA ILE A 114 -19.91 7.61 18.67
C ILE A 114 -20.93 7.11 17.64
N TRP A 115 -21.15 7.87 16.55
CA TRP A 115 -22.08 7.49 15.49
C TRP A 115 -21.63 6.23 14.72
N THR A 116 -20.32 6.11 14.44
CA THR A 116 -19.76 4.91 13.79
C THR A 116 -19.78 3.68 14.71
N ALA A 117 -19.56 3.84 16.01
CA ALA A 117 -19.62 2.74 16.98
C ALA A 117 -21.04 2.18 17.17
N LEU A 118 -22.08 3.03 17.03
CA LEU A 118 -23.48 2.61 17.05
C LEU A 118 -23.94 1.93 15.74
N SER A 119 -23.26 2.19 14.63
CA SER A 119 -23.64 1.70 13.29
C SER A 119 -23.03 0.35 12.92
N ASP A 120 -21.94 -0.07 13.58
CA ASP A 120 -21.25 -1.33 13.28
C ASP A 120 -20.65 -2.00 14.55
N PRO A 121 -21.39 -2.95 15.16
CA PRO A 121 -20.95 -3.68 16.34
C PRO A 121 -19.70 -4.55 16.13
N ALA A 122 -19.40 -4.96 14.89
CA ALA A 122 -18.26 -5.82 14.59
C ALA A 122 -16.94 -5.03 14.66
N ALA A 123 -16.98 -3.73 14.37
CA ALA A 123 -15.83 -2.83 14.49
C ALA A 123 -15.35 -2.66 15.94
N VAL A 124 -16.27 -2.71 16.92
CA VAL A 124 -15.96 -2.59 18.35
C VAL A 124 -15.11 -3.76 18.85
N ARG A 125 -15.31 -4.97 18.30
CA ARG A 125 -14.60 -6.19 18.74
C ARG A 125 -13.09 -6.15 18.45
N HIS A 126 -12.65 -5.34 17.48
CA HIS A 126 -11.23 -5.19 17.13
C HIS A 126 -10.51 -4.05 17.89
N MET A 127 -11.23 -3.28 18.72
CA MET A 127 -10.66 -2.20 19.54
C MET A 127 -10.23 -2.62 20.95
N SER A 128 -10.34 -3.91 21.30
CA SER A 128 -9.94 -4.41 22.64
C SER A 128 -8.42 -4.32 22.88
N MET A 129 -7.61 -4.52 21.83
CA MET A 129 -6.15 -4.53 21.95
C MET A 129 -5.54 -3.15 22.27
N PRO A 130 -5.92 -2.04 21.59
CA PRO A 130 -5.35 -0.72 21.87
C PRO A 130 -5.79 -0.11 23.22
N ILE A 131 -6.93 -0.54 23.77
CA ILE A 131 -7.46 -0.08 25.06
C ILE A 131 -6.75 -0.81 26.21
N ALA A 132 -6.56 -2.13 26.10
CA ALA A 132 -5.82 -2.92 27.09
C ALA A 132 -4.37 -2.45 27.26
N VAL A 133 -3.70 -2.06 26.16
CA VAL A 133 -2.34 -1.50 26.19
C VAL A 133 -2.28 -0.15 26.91
N ARG A 134 -3.35 0.66 26.82
CA ARG A 134 -3.42 1.96 27.50
C ARG A 134 -3.74 1.83 28.99
N LEU A 135 -4.59 0.89 29.38
CA LEU A 135 -4.91 0.65 30.80
C LEU A 135 -3.71 0.10 31.58
N ARG A 136 -2.87 -0.76 30.97
CA ARG A 136 -1.62 -1.24 31.60
C ARG A 136 -0.58 -0.13 31.84
N ARG A 137 -0.65 0.98 31.11
CA ARG A 137 0.24 2.14 31.31
C ARG A 137 -0.21 3.10 32.40
N VAL A 138 -1.45 2.99 32.87
CA VAL A 138 -2.01 3.84 33.94
C VAL A 138 -2.02 3.10 35.29
N ALA A 139 -1.88 1.77 35.26
CA ALA A 139 -1.79 0.92 36.45
C ALA A 139 -0.34 0.61 36.90
N ALA A 140 0.67 1.21 36.27
CA ALA A 140 2.08 1.17 36.66
C ALA A 140 2.52 2.60 37.02
#